data_AF-A0A7Y8SR70-F1
#
_entry.id   AF-A0A7Y8SR70-F1
#
_cell.length_a   1.000
_cell.length_b   1.000
_cell.length_c   1.000
_cell.angle_alpha   90.00
_cell.angle_beta   90.00
_cell.angle_gamma   90.00
#
_symmetry.space_group_name_H-M   'P 1'
#
loop_
_entity.id
_entity.type
_entity.pdbx_description
1 polymer ?
#
loop_
_entity_poly.entity_id
_entity_poly.type
_entity_poly.pdbx_seq_one_letter_code
_entity_poly.pdbx_strand_id
1 'polypeptide(L)' 'GLATNAELEGERLDTVCAPDAPGAALLAEAADRMRLSARAYHRVLKVGRTIADLAGEETVRRPHIAEALAFRRVGALA' A
#
# COMPACT_ATOMS: atom_id res chain seq x y z
N GLY A 1 -14.63 11.89 -13.99
CA GLY A 1 -14.90 10.54 -13.47
C GLY A 1 -14.43 10.47 -12.04
N LEU A 2 -14.97 9.55 -11.24
CA LEU A 2 -14.45 9.29 -9.89
C LEU A 2 -13.07 8.62 -10.03
N ALA A 3 -12.04 9.22 -9.44
CA ALA A 3 -10.70 8.63 -9.41
C ALA A 3 -10.63 7.58 -8.29
N THR A 4 -10.17 6.38 -8.63
CA THR A 4 -9.97 5.27 -7.69
C THR A 4 -8.54 5.28 -7.14
N ASN A 5 -8.31 4.59 -6.02
CA ASN A 5 -6.96 4.41 -5.48
C ASN A 5 -6.01 3.72 -6.46
N ALA A 6 -6.55 2.88 -7.36
CA ALA A 6 -5.77 2.18 -8.38
C ALA A 6 -5.14 3.17 -9.39
N GLU A 7 -5.76 4.32 -9.62
CA GLU A 7 -5.35 5.34 -10.58
C GLU A 7 -4.44 6.42 -9.96
N LEU A 8 -4.12 6.34 -8.67
CA LEU A 8 -3.21 7.29 -8.03
C LEU A 8 -1.79 7.16 -8.57
N GLU A 9 -1.17 8.26 -8.96
CA GLU A 9 0.19 8.29 -9.52
C GLU A 9 0.96 9.53 -9.06
N GLY A 10 2.28 9.49 -9.20
CA GLY A 10 3.18 10.58 -8.84
C GLY A 10 2.96 11.07 -7.41
N GLU A 11 2.99 12.39 -7.23
CA GLU A 11 2.83 13.03 -5.92
C GLU A 11 1.54 12.61 -5.19
N ARG A 12 0.43 12.39 -5.92
CA ARG A 12 -0.84 11.97 -5.29
C ARG A 12 -0.74 10.58 -4.67
N LEU A 13 0.02 9.67 -5.28
CA LEU A 13 0.28 8.36 -4.68
C LEU A 13 1.04 8.52 -3.37
N ASP A 14 2.08 9.34 -3.38
CA ASP A 14 2.95 9.55 -2.23
C ASP A 14 2.22 10.25 -1.08
N THR A 15 1.29 11.17 -1.36
CA THR A 15 0.54 11.87 -0.31
C THR A 15 -0.67 11.08 0.20
N VAL A 16 -1.46 10.48 -0.70
CA VAL A 16 -2.74 9.83 -0.33
C VAL A 16 -2.51 8.44 0.25
N CYS A 17 -1.52 7.71 -0.25
CA CYS A 17 -1.22 6.36 0.21
C CYS A 17 -0.08 6.31 1.23
N ALA A 18 0.46 7.47 1.67
CA ALA A 18 1.51 7.53 2.68
C ALA A 18 1.12 6.73 3.95
N PRO A 19 1.89 5.70 4.31
CA PRO A 19 1.68 5.02 5.57
C PRO A 19 2.25 5.81 6.75
N ASP A 20 1.74 5.52 7.94
CA ASP A 20 2.37 5.92 9.18
C ASP A 20 3.80 5.35 9.31
N ALA A 21 4.59 5.89 10.24
CA ALA A 21 5.98 5.46 10.42
C ALA A 21 6.12 3.93 10.62
N PRO A 22 5.29 3.26 11.45
CA PRO A 22 5.31 1.79 11.56
C PRO A 22 4.99 1.07 10.25
N GLY A 23 4.05 1.56 9.45
CA GLY A 23 3.68 0.99 8.16
C GLY A 23 4.77 1.19 7.10
N ALA A 24 5.38 2.38 7.07
CA ALA A 24 6.52 2.69 6.21
C ALA A 24 7.71 1.76 6.50
N ALA A 25 8.04 1.55 7.79
CA ALA A 25 9.10 0.66 8.21
C ALA A 25 8.84 -0.80 7.78
N LEU A 26 7.60 -1.28 7.97
CA LEU A 26 7.21 -2.62 7.52
C LEU A 26 7.32 -2.78 5.99
N LEU A 27 6.87 -1.77 5.25
CA LEU A 27 6.91 -1.79 3.79
C LEU A 27 8.35 -1.81 3.28
N ALA A 28 9.25 -1.03 3.88
CA ALA A 28 10.68 -1.03 3.56
C ALA A 28 11.31 -2.41 3.81
N GLU A 29 11.08 -3.01 4.98
CA GLU A 29 11.57 -4.35 5.30
C GLU A 29 11.04 -5.41 4.33
N ALA A 30 9.77 -5.28 3.92
CA ALA A 30 9.16 -6.17 2.93
C ALA A 30 9.75 -5.96 1.52
N ALA A 31 10.04 -4.71 1.14
CA ALA A 31 10.67 -4.40 -0.14
C ALA A 31 12.02 -5.11 -0.29
N ASP A 32 12.85 -5.06 0.76
CA ASP A 32 14.17 -5.70 0.77
C ASP A 32 14.09 -7.22 0.75
N ARG A 33 13.24 -7.80 1.63
CA ARG A 33 13.12 -9.26 1.79
C ARG A 33 12.40 -9.93 0.62
N MET A 34 11.35 -9.29 0.09
CA MET A 34 10.51 -9.85 -0.96
C MET A 34 10.93 -9.38 -2.36
N ARG A 35 12.03 -8.60 -2.47
CA ARG A 35 12.56 -8.02 -3.71
C ARG A 35 11.46 -7.34 -4.53
N LEU A 36 10.70 -6.45 -3.88
CA LEU A 36 9.60 -5.76 -4.54
C LEU A 36 10.16 -4.84 -5.64
N SER A 37 9.61 -4.95 -6.85
CA SER A 37 9.83 -3.92 -7.87
C SER A 37 9.12 -2.63 -7.45
N ALA A 38 9.52 -1.50 -8.02
CA ALA A 38 8.84 -0.21 -7.79
C ALA A 38 7.32 -0.30 -8.06
N ARG A 39 6.93 -1.03 -9.11
CA ARG A 39 5.51 -1.28 -9.41
C ARG A 39 4.81 -2.09 -8.32
N ALA A 40 5.46 -3.13 -7.80
CA ALA A 40 4.90 -3.94 -6.72
C ALA A 40 4.79 -3.12 -5.42
N TYR A 41 5.79 -2.30 -5.11
CA TYR A 41 5.78 -1.37 -3.97
C TYR A 41 4.60 -0.39 -4.05
N HIS A 42 4.43 0.30 -5.19
CA HIS A 42 3.29 1.19 -5.42
C HIS A 42 1.95 0.47 -5.33
N ARG A 43 1.85 -0.78 -5.83
CA ARG A 43 0.63 -1.57 -5.71
C ARG A 43 0.29 -1.86 -4.24
N VAL A 44 1.29 -2.18 -3.40
CA VAL A 44 1.07 -2.39 -1.96
C VAL A 44 0.55 -1.11 -1.30
N LEU A 45 1.09 0.07 -1.63
CA LEU A 45 0.59 1.35 -1.13
C LEU A 45 -0.88 1.58 -1.51
N LYS A 46 -1.24 1.39 -2.79
CA LYS A 46 -2.62 1.57 -3.28
C LYS A 46 -3.60 0.63 -2.60
N VAL A 47 -3.21 -0.63 -2.40
CA VAL A 47 -4.05 -1.61 -1.69
C VAL A 47 -4.15 -1.27 -0.21
N GLY A 48 -3.06 -0.85 0.42
CA GLY A 48 -3.07 -0.36 1.81
C GLY A 48 -4.02 0.82 1.99
N ARG A 49 -4.07 1.77 1.05
CA ARG A 49 -5.05 2.86 1.03
C ARG A 49 -6.48 2.34 0.90
N THR A 50 -6.74 1.43 -0.02
CA THR A 50 -8.08 0.80 -0.14
C THR A 50 -8.52 0.11 1.14
N ILE A 51 -7.62 -0.63 1.81
CA ILE A 51 -7.94 -1.28 3.09
C ILE A 51 -8.24 -0.23 4.17
N ALA A 52 -7.46 0.85 4.24
CA ALA A 52 -7.72 1.96 5.16
C ALA A 52 -9.08 2.62 4.90
N ASP A 53 -9.42 2.87 3.63
CA ASP A 53 -10.73 3.42 3.24
C ASP A 53 -11.88 2.51 3.66
N LEU A 54 -11.74 1.19 3.46
CA LEU A 54 -12.73 0.20 3.88
C LEU A 54 -12.88 0.13 5.41
N ALA A 55 -11.80 0.41 6.15
CA ALA A 55 -11.81 0.51 7.60
C ALA A 55 -12.31 1.88 8.11
N GLY A 56 -12.57 2.85 7.22
CA GLY A 56 -12.93 4.22 7.61
C GLY A 56 -11.79 5.00 8.25
N GLU A 57 -10.54 4.60 8.01
CA GLU A 57 -9.35 5.23 8.58
C GLU A 57 -8.72 6.24 7.61
N GLU A 58 -8.50 7.46 8.07
CA GLU A 58 -7.84 8.52 7.28
C GLU A 58 -6.37 8.21 7.01
N THR A 59 -5.69 7.53 7.94
CA THR A 59 -4.26 7.20 7.83
C THR A 59 -4.07 5.76 7.39
N VAL A 60 -3.17 5.53 6.42
CA VAL A 60 -2.73 4.15 6.13
C VAL A 60 -1.80 3.70 7.25
N ARG A 61 -2.21 2.70 8.04
CA ARG A 61 -1.42 2.21 9.17
C ARG A 61 -0.76 0.89 8.87
N ARG A 62 0.20 0.50 9.71
CA ARG A 62 0.89 -0.80 9.64
C ARG A 62 -0.04 -2.01 9.42
N PRO A 63 -1.22 -2.16 10.06
CA PRO A 63 -2.12 -3.28 9.80
C PRO A 63 -2.57 -3.36 8.33
N HIS A 64 -2.89 -2.22 7.71
CA HIS A 64 -3.32 -2.16 6.31
C HIS A 64 -2.20 -2.58 5.35
N ILE A 65 -0.96 -2.15 5.64
CA ILE A 65 0.23 -2.57 4.88
C ILE A 65 0.49 -4.07 5.04
N ALA A 66 0.37 -4.60 6.26
CA ALA A 66 0.57 -6.02 6.52
C ALA A 66 -0.43 -6.88 5.73
N GLU A 67 -1.69 -6.47 5.70
CA GLU A 67 -2.74 -7.15 4.94
C GLU A 67 -2.53 -7.05 3.43
N ALA A 68 -2.16 -5.86 2.92
CA ALA A 68 -1.80 -5.67 1.52
C ALA A 68 -0.64 -6.59 1.08
N LEU A 69 0.38 -6.73 1.91
CA LEU A 69 1.50 -7.65 1.67
C LEU A 69 1.06 -9.13 1.70
N ALA A 70 0.12 -9.48 2.58
CA ALA A 70 -0.43 -10.84 2.66
C ALA A 70 -1.19 -11.21 1.37
N PHE A 71 -2.02 -10.31 0.83
CA PHE A 71 -2.71 -10.54 -0.44
C PHE A 71 -1.76 -10.81 -1.61
N ARG A 72 -0.57 -10.21 -1.60
CA ARG A 72 0.46 -10.48 -2.61
C ARG A 72 0.96 -11.93 -2.58
N ARG A 73 1.09 -12.53 -1.40
CA ARG A 73 1.56 -13.92 -1.24
C ARG A 73 0.55 -14.93 -1.79
N VAL A 74 -0.74 -14.57 -1.80
CA VAL A 74 -1.83 -15.41 -2.31
C VAL A 74 -1.99 -15.29 -3.84
N GLY A 75 -1.14 -14.50 -4.52
CA GLY A 75 -1.18 -14.31 -5.97
C GLY A 75 -2.12 -13.17 -6.43
N ALA A 76 -2.82 -12.50 -5.51
CA ALA A 76 -3.76 -11.43 -5.86
C ALA A 76 -3.08 -10.13 -6.34
N LEU A 77 -1.78 -9.95 -6.07
CA LEU A 77 -1.04 -8.72 -6.39
C LEU A 77 0.21 -8.95 -7.24
N ALA A 78 0.33 -10.10 -7.92
CA ALA A 78 1.43 -10.38 -8.86
C ALA A 78 1.40 -9.45 -10.09
#